data_AF-A0A7E6CQ03-F1
#
_entry.id   AF-A0A7E6CQ03-F1
#
_cell.length_a   1.000
_cell.length_b   1.000
_cell.length_c   1.000
_cell.angle_alpha   90.00
_cell.angle_beta   90.00
_cell.angle_gamma   90.00
#
_symmetry.space_group_name_H-M   'P 1'
#
loop_
_entity.id
_entity.type
_entity.pdbx_description
1 polymer ?
#
loop_
_entity_poly.entity_id
_entity_poly.type
_entity_poly.pdbx_seq_one_letter_code
_entity_poly.pdbx_strand_id
1 'polypeptide(L)'
;MSTLPSETAWLCLAVTAALGGLVLCQLKKSPGQVGRKVVCLAGLWGGACLLSLSLFWGLILFSLSCFLLYIYLSGQELLPVDQKAVLITGSDSGFGHALSKYLDQLGFTVFAGVLDENGSGAEQLRRTCSERLCVLQLDVTNPQQIKDAYSTVVQKVQNRGEIPLLKLASYSSSKAALTMFSAIMRQELSKWEVKVSTIQPGGFKTNITGTSEMLEKLEKDLLDHLNPDVQEEYGQDYILAYRRILTSFSVHSSSDISPVLLDIRHAISAKSPLTLYTPGPGTYLWLCFFYFSPTGIFDYFNKKFLNFDVNIPRTLSMPKWKNEVM
;
A
#
# COMPACT_ATOMS: atom_id res chain seq x y z
N MET A 1 60.33 5.47 -4.28
CA MET A 1 59.94 4.43 -5.26
C MET A 1 58.43 4.45 -5.38
N SER A 2 57.91 4.49 -6.60
CA SER A 2 56.48 4.61 -6.88
C SER A 2 55.76 3.29 -6.55
N THR A 3 54.81 3.33 -5.62
CA THR A 3 53.81 2.28 -5.48
C THR A 3 52.87 2.37 -6.68
N LEU A 4 53.12 1.58 -7.73
CA LEU A 4 52.06 1.31 -8.70
C LEU A 4 50.85 0.78 -7.94
N PRO A 5 49.61 1.21 -8.26
CA PRO A 5 48.43 0.55 -7.75
C PRO A 5 48.49 -0.92 -8.17
N SER A 6 48.21 -1.84 -7.25
CA SER A 6 48.05 -3.26 -7.58
C SER A 6 47.01 -3.41 -8.70
N GLU A 7 47.09 -4.47 -9.51
CA GLU A 7 46.12 -4.71 -10.58
C GLU A 7 44.67 -4.67 -10.09
N THR A 8 44.44 -5.12 -8.85
CA THR A 8 43.17 -5.01 -8.12
C THR A 8 42.67 -3.57 -7.95
N ALA A 9 43.56 -2.60 -7.69
CA ALA A 9 43.18 -1.19 -7.55
C ALA A 9 42.80 -0.55 -8.89
N TRP A 10 43.47 -0.92 -9.98
CA TRP A 10 43.09 -0.51 -11.34
C TRP A 10 41.74 -1.11 -11.75
N LEU A 11 41.50 -2.39 -11.44
CA LEU A 11 40.19 -3.03 -11.63
C LEU A 11 39.09 -2.32 -10.83
N CYS A 12 39.32 -2.01 -9.54
CA CYS A 12 38.38 -1.24 -8.72
C CYS A 12 38.08 0.15 -9.31
N LEU A 13 39.09 0.88 -9.80
CA LEU A 13 38.90 2.17 -10.48
C LEU A 13 38.07 2.03 -11.76
N ALA A 14 38.35 1.03 -12.60
CA ALA A 14 37.62 0.80 -13.85
C ALA A 14 36.14 0.44 -13.60
N VAL A 15 35.86 -0.47 -12.66
CA VAL A 15 34.48 -0.83 -12.25
C VAL A 15 33.74 0.38 -11.69
N THR A 16 34.40 1.17 -10.84
CA THR A 16 33.83 2.40 -10.25
C THR A 16 33.46 3.42 -11.33
N ALA A 17 34.37 3.67 -12.28
CA ALA A 17 34.12 4.60 -13.38
C ALA A 17 32.96 4.14 -14.29
N ALA A 18 32.89 2.83 -14.59
CA ALA A 18 31.79 2.25 -15.37
C ALA A 18 30.44 2.40 -14.66
N LEU A 19 30.34 2.06 -13.37
CA LEU A 19 29.11 2.20 -12.58
C LEU A 19 28.69 3.66 -12.42
N GLY A 20 29.62 4.58 -12.16
CA GLY A 20 29.35 6.02 -12.14
C GLY A 20 28.84 6.54 -13.49
N GLY A 21 29.43 6.09 -14.60
CA GLY A 21 28.95 6.39 -15.95
C GLY A 21 27.53 5.88 -16.22
N LEU A 22 27.21 4.65 -15.78
CA LEU A 22 25.86 4.09 -15.90
C LEU A 22 24.83 4.89 -15.08
N VAL A 23 25.16 5.32 -13.86
CA VAL A 23 24.31 6.20 -13.04
C VAL A 23 24.04 7.53 -13.74
N LEU A 24 25.07 8.18 -14.30
CA LEU A 24 24.93 9.44 -15.04
C LEU A 24 24.08 9.28 -16.31
N CYS A 25 24.24 8.18 -17.04
CA CYS A 25 23.40 7.85 -18.19
C CYS A 25 21.93 7.63 -17.81
N GLN A 26 21.65 6.94 -16.69
CA GLN A 26 20.28 6.75 -16.22
C GLN A 26 19.65 8.06 -15.69
N LEU A 27 20.43 8.91 -15.01
CA LEU A 27 19.99 10.27 -14.63
C LEU A 27 19.55 11.12 -15.81
N LYS A 28 20.22 10.96 -16.96
CA LYS A 28 19.86 11.67 -18.20
C LYS A 28 18.58 11.12 -18.85
N LYS A 29 18.24 9.84 -18.60
CA LYS A 29 17.02 9.19 -19.09
C LYS A 29 15.79 9.42 -18.20
N SER A 30 15.95 9.39 -16.87
CA SER A 30 14.86 9.60 -15.91
C SER A 30 15.12 10.85 -15.06
N PRO A 31 14.68 12.05 -15.50
CA PRO A 31 15.02 13.34 -14.86
C PRO A 31 14.19 13.65 -13.60
N GLY A 32 13.95 12.65 -12.75
CA GLY A 32 13.19 12.81 -11.51
C GLY A 32 13.87 13.74 -10.50
N GLN A 33 13.11 14.68 -9.92
CA GLN A 33 13.62 15.63 -8.93
C GLN A 33 14.16 14.95 -7.66
N VAL A 34 13.54 13.83 -7.25
CA VAL A 34 14.01 12.96 -6.16
C VAL A 34 15.31 12.27 -6.54
N GLY A 35 15.40 11.67 -7.74
CA GLY A 35 16.61 11.00 -8.25
C GLY A 35 17.84 11.91 -8.23
N ARG A 36 17.68 13.18 -8.64
CA ARG A 36 18.77 14.19 -8.55
C ARG A 36 19.26 14.40 -7.12
N LYS A 37 18.36 14.57 -6.14
CA LYS A 37 18.75 14.74 -4.72
C LYS A 37 19.44 13.49 -4.16
N VAL A 38 18.92 12.30 -4.46
CA VAL A 38 19.50 11.02 -4.01
C VAL A 38 20.90 10.82 -4.59
N VAL A 39 21.13 11.14 -5.87
CA VAL A 39 22.46 11.05 -6.48
C VAL A 39 23.44 12.06 -5.88
N CYS A 40 23.03 13.30 -5.60
CA CYS A 40 23.88 14.26 -4.89
C CYS A 40 24.29 13.76 -3.50
N LEU A 41 23.35 13.21 -2.72
CA LEU A 41 23.64 12.65 -1.39
C LEU A 41 24.55 11.42 -1.46
N ALA A 42 24.31 10.50 -2.39
CA ALA A 42 25.15 9.33 -2.60
C ALA A 42 26.57 9.69 -3.09
N GLY A 43 26.70 10.72 -3.94
CA GLY A 43 27.99 11.25 -4.38
C GLY A 43 28.78 11.92 -3.25
N LEU A 44 28.11 12.71 -2.41
CA LEU A 44 28.71 13.31 -1.20
C LEU A 44 29.17 12.24 -0.20
N TRP A 45 28.35 11.20 0.03
CA TRP A 45 28.70 10.07 0.87
C TRP A 45 29.90 9.27 0.30
N GLY A 46 29.88 8.99 -1.00
CA GLY A 46 30.99 8.33 -1.70
C GLY A 46 32.30 9.13 -1.61
N GLY A 47 32.24 10.44 -1.80
CA GLY A 47 33.39 11.34 -1.62
C GLY A 47 33.92 11.33 -0.17
N ALA A 48 33.04 11.33 0.83
CA ALA A 48 33.43 11.22 2.23
C ALA A 48 34.11 9.87 2.56
N CYS A 49 33.61 8.76 2.01
CA CYS A 49 34.26 7.44 2.16
C CYS A 49 35.66 7.39 1.53
N LEU A 50 35.87 8.05 0.37
CA LEU A 50 37.18 8.12 -0.30
C LEU A 50 38.20 8.98 0.46
N LEU A 51 37.76 9.89 1.33
CA LEU A 51 38.62 10.76 2.15
C LEU A 51 38.93 10.18 3.55
N SER A 52 38.14 9.22 4.03
CA SER A 52 38.23 8.70 5.41
C SER A 52 38.75 7.25 5.52
N LEU A 53 38.80 6.52 4.40
CA LEU A 53 39.25 5.12 4.34
C LEU A 53 40.42 4.97 3.37
N SER A 54 41.11 3.82 3.41
CA SER A 54 42.11 3.52 2.39
C SER A 54 41.45 3.41 1.01
N LEU A 55 42.19 3.81 -0.04
CA LEU A 55 41.71 3.91 -1.42
C LEU A 55 40.94 2.66 -1.88
N PHE A 56 41.41 1.47 -1.50
CA PHE A 56 40.78 0.19 -1.82
C PHE A 56 39.36 0.07 -1.23
N TRP A 57 39.19 0.30 0.08
CA TRP A 57 37.88 0.22 0.73
C TRP A 57 36.95 1.37 0.33
N GLY A 58 37.49 2.57 0.11
CA GLY A 58 36.73 3.72 -0.41
C GLY A 58 36.14 3.43 -1.79
N LEU A 59 36.93 2.83 -2.71
CA LEU A 59 36.45 2.42 -4.03
C LEU A 59 35.38 1.32 -3.96
N ILE A 60 35.54 0.32 -3.08
CA ILE A 60 34.53 -0.74 -2.90
C ILE A 60 33.19 -0.17 -2.42
N LEU A 61 33.21 0.69 -1.40
CA LEU A 61 31.99 1.30 -0.87
C LEU A 61 31.33 2.26 -1.87
N PHE A 62 32.12 3.04 -2.61
CA PHE A 62 31.59 3.92 -3.64
C PHE A 62 31.02 3.14 -4.83
N SER A 63 31.70 2.08 -5.28
CA SER A 63 31.20 1.14 -6.29
C SER A 63 29.86 0.50 -5.88
N LEU A 64 29.76 0.02 -4.63
CA LEU A 64 28.51 -0.52 -4.08
C LEU A 64 27.40 0.55 -4.04
N SER A 65 27.73 1.77 -3.62
CA SER A 65 26.80 2.91 -3.63
C SER A 65 26.29 3.22 -5.04
N CYS A 66 27.19 3.32 -6.03
CA CYS A 66 26.82 3.51 -7.43
C CYS A 66 25.98 2.36 -7.99
N PHE A 67 26.24 1.11 -7.62
CA PHE A 67 25.45 -0.05 -8.04
C PHE A 67 24.02 -0.03 -7.45
N LEU A 68 23.87 0.22 -6.14
CA LEU A 68 22.58 0.37 -5.49
C LEU A 68 21.78 1.56 -6.06
N LEU A 69 22.46 2.67 -6.32
CA LEU A 69 21.90 3.87 -6.95
C LEU A 69 21.48 3.62 -8.39
N TYR A 70 22.25 2.84 -9.16
CA TYR A 70 21.89 2.41 -10.50
C TYR A 70 20.64 1.53 -10.50
N ILE A 71 20.51 0.59 -9.55
CA ILE A 71 19.30 -0.23 -9.37
C ILE A 71 18.10 0.67 -9.05
N TYR A 72 18.25 1.60 -8.10
CA TYR A 72 17.19 2.55 -7.71
C TYR A 72 16.73 3.42 -8.88
N LEU A 73 17.65 4.02 -9.65
CA LEU A 73 17.34 4.84 -10.81
C LEU A 73 16.75 4.00 -11.97
N SER A 74 17.22 2.78 -12.18
CA SER A 74 16.67 1.88 -13.21
C SER A 74 15.26 1.41 -12.89
N GLY A 75 14.87 1.35 -11.60
CA GLY A 75 13.49 1.12 -11.18
C GLY A 75 12.53 2.27 -11.53
N GLN A 76 13.04 3.49 -11.72
CA GLN A 76 12.26 4.69 -12.06
C GLN A 76 12.00 4.85 -13.57
N GLU A 77 12.38 3.89 -14.42
CA GLU A 77 12.07 3.90 -15.86
C GLU A 77 10.59 3.53 -16.09
N LEU A 78 9.75 4.53 -16.34
CA LEU A 78 8.32 4.36 -16.64
C LEU A 78 8.12 4.07 -18.14
N LEU A 79 7.38 3.00 -18.45
CA LEU A 79 6.98 2.62 -19.80
C LEU A 79 5.81 3.49 -20.31
N PRO A 80 5.66 3.65 -21.64
CA PRO A 80 4.45 4.25 -22.23
C PRO A 80 3.17 3.52 -21.81
N VAL A 81 2.05 4.25 -21.84
CA VAL A 81 0.79 3.92 -21.14
C VAL A 81 -0.40 3.78 -22.08
N ASP A 82 -0.26 4.31 -23.28
CA ASP A 82 -1.18 4.39 -24.42
C ASP A 82 -1.65 3.02 -24.98
N GLN A 83 -1.08 1.91 -24.52
CA GLN A 83 -1.54 0.54 -24.83
C GLN A 83 -1.79 -0.31 -23.56
N LYS A 84 -1.81 0.31 -22.38
CA LYS A 84 -1.97 -0.38 -21.10
C LYS A 84 -3.41 -0.27 -20.61
N ALA A 85 -3.95 -1.41 -20.19
CA ALA A 85 -5.26 -1.52 -19.56
C ALA A 85 -5.13 -1.78 -18.05
N VAL A 86 -6.01 -1.18 -17.25
CA VAL A 86 -6.07 -1.37 -15.80
C VAL A 86 -7.51 -1.60 -15.35
N LEU A 87 -7.75 -2.69 -14.63
CA LEU A 87 -9.00 -2.93 -13.91
C LEU A 87 -8.89 -2.40 -12.47
N ILE A 88 -9.88 -1.62 -12.04
CA ILE A 88 -9.97 -1.05 -10.71
C ILE A 88 -11.28 -1.51 -10.06
N THR A 89 -11.20 -2.39 -9.06
CA THR A 89 -12.38 -2.83 -8.28
C THR A 89 -12.74 -1.80 -7.20
N GLY A 90 -14.02 -1.44 -7.06
CA GLY A 90 -14.47 -0.47 -6.04
C GLY A 90 -14.25 0.98 -6.48
N SER A 91 -14.68 1.30 -7.69
CA SER A 91 -14.51 2.61 -8.34
C SER A 91 -15.68 3.58 -8.07
N ASP A 92 -16.65 3.19 -7.26
CA ASP A 92 -17.82 3.98 -6.88
C ASP A 92 -17.41 5.28 -6.15
N SER A 93 -16.40 5.20 -5.29
CA SER A 93 -15.93 6.35 -4.50
C SER A 93 -14.46 6.19 -4.06
N GLY A 94 -13.95 7.19 -3.33
CA GLY A 94 -12.64 7.12 -2.67
C GLY A 94 -11.47 6.87 -3.64
N PHE A 95 -10.55 5.98 -3.25
CA PHE A 95 -9.34 5.69 -4.02
C PHE A 95 -9.63 5.14 -5.42
N GLY A 96 -10.56 4.19 -5.57
CA GLY A 96 -10.83 3.55 -6.86
C GLY A 96 -11.37 4.56 -7.87
N HIS A 97 -12.29 5.42 -7.43
CA HIS A 97 -12.84 6.50 -8.25
C HIS A 97 -11.76 7.51 -8.69
N ALA A 98 -10.95 8.01 -7.75
CA ALA A 98 -9.91 8.98 -8.03
C ALA A 98 -8.78 8.39 -8.90
N LEU A 99 -8.42 7.13 -8.66
CA LEU A 99 -7.46 6.39 -9.47
C LEU A 99 -7.97 6.20 -10.90
N SER A 100 -9.24 5.86 -11.07
CA SER A 100 -9.86 5.68 -12.38
C SER A 100 -9.72 6.94 -13.24
N LYS A 101 -10.03 8.10 -12.64
CA LYS A 101 -9.82 9.42 -13.26
C LYS A 101 -8.35 9.70 -13.57
N TYR A 102 -7.47 9.45 -12.62
CA TYR A 102 -6.04 9.73 -12.76
C TYR A 102 -5.38 8.90 -13.87
N LEU A 103 -5.74 7.62 -13.99
CA LEU A 103 -5.19 6.74 -15.03
C LEU A 103 -5.80 7.04 -16.40
N ASP A 104 -7.09 7.38 -16.50
CA ASP A 104 -7.70 7.83 -17.75
C ASP A 104 -7.05 9.12 -18.30
N GLN A 105 -6.79 10.09 -17.42
CA GLN A 105 -6.06 11.33 -17.75
C GLN A 105 -4.63 11.08 -18.21
N LEU A 106 -3.96 10.06 -17.68
CA LEU A 106 -2.62 9.65 -18.13
C LEU A 106 -2.62 8.90 -19.46
N GLY A 107 -3.78 8.44 -19.95
CA GLY A 107 -3.91 7.75 -21.25
C GLY A 107 -4.09 6.23 -21.19
N PHE A 108 -4.30 5.65 -20.00
CA PHE A 108 -4.61 4.22 -19.88
C PHE A 108 -6.03 3.91 -20.39
N THR A 109 -6.25 2.66 -20.82
CA THR A 109 -7.59 2.06 -20.86
C THR A 109 -7.98 1.66 -19.44
N VAL A 110 -9.12 2.13 -18.94
CA VAL A 110 -9.53 1.91 -17.54
C VAL A 110 -10.83 1.13 -17.48
N PHE A 111 -10.81 -0.03 -16.83
CA PHE A 111 -12.02 -0.77 -16.48
C PHE A 111 -12.37 -0.47 -15.02
N ALA A 112 -13.36 0.40 -14.80
CA ALA A 112 -13.77 0.86 -13.48
C ALA A 112 -14.92 -0.02 -12.95
N GLY A 113 -14.58 -1.03 -12.15
CA GLY A 113 -15.54 -1.92 -11.49
C GLY A 113 -16.25 -1.23 -10.33
N VAL A 114 -17.58 -1.20 -10.35
CA VAL A 114 -18.46 -0.49 -9.40
C VAL A 114 -19.52 -1.43 -8.82
N LEU A 115 -20.02 -1.16 -7.61
CA LEU A 115 -21.10 -1.91 -6.96
C LEU A 115 -22.48 -1.63 -7.57
N ASP A 116 -22.70 -0.43 -8.09
CA ASP A 116 -23.90 -0.06 -8.84
C ASP A 116 -23.50 0.73 -10.09
N GLU A 117 -23.66 0.13 -11.26
CA GLU A 117 -23.40 0.77 -12.54
C GLU A 117 -24.30 1.98 -12.84
N ASN A 118 -25.42 2.15 -12.13
CA ASN A 118 -26.30 3.31 -12.20
C ASN A 118 -26.11 4.26 -11.01
N GLY A 119 -25.18 3.93 -10.10
CA GLY A 119 -24.85 4.75 -8.94
C GLY A 119 -24.20 6.09 -9.32
N SER A 120 -24.32 7.08 -8.43
CA SER A 120 -23.79 8.44 -8.68
C SER A 120 -22.29 8.48 -8.98
N GLY A 121 -21.50 7.57 -8.37
CA GLY A 121 -20.08 7.40 -8.66
C GLY A 121 -19.81 6.89 -10.09
N ALA A 122 -20.61 5.93 -10.56
CA ALA A 122 -20.54 5.39 -11.91
C ALA A 122 -20.94 6.45 -12.96
N GLU A 123 -22.04 7.17 -12.74
CA GLU A 123 -22.43 8.31 -13.58
C GLU A 123 -21.32 9.36 -13.65
N GLN A 124 -20.72 9.71 -12.51
CA GLN A 124 -19.69 10.73 -12.46
C GLN A 124 -18.44 10.31 -13.24
N LEU A 125 -18.04 9.03 -13.20
CA LEU A 125 -16.96 8.52 -14.06
C LEU A 125 -17.32 8.66 -15.54
N ARG A 126 -18.49 8.18 -15.98
CA ARG A 126 -18.95 8.29 -17.38
C ARG A 126 -19.03 9.73 -17.88
N ARG A 127 -19.36 10.70 -17.01
CA ARG A 127 -19.46 12.13 -17.37
C ARG A 127 -18.12 12.88 -17.39
N THR A 128 -17.07 12.38 -16.74
CA THR A 128 -15.83 13.16 -16.52
C THR A 128 -14.54 12.49 -17.02
N CYS A 129 -14.63 11.26 -17.51
CA CYS A 129 -13.51 10.51 -18.10
C CYS A 129 -13.70 10.33 -19.62
N SER A 130 -12.62 9.95 -20.30
CA SER A 130 -12.64 9.69 -21.75
C SER A 130 -13.30 8.35 -22.11
N GLU A 131 -13.56 8.12 -23.39
CA GLU A 131 -14.07 6.85 -23.94
C GLU A 131 -13.17 5.63 -23.64
N ARG A 132 -11.92 5.85 -23.21
CA ARG A 132 -11.02 4.79 -22.74
C ARG A 132 -11.39 4.24 -21.36
N LEU A 133 -12.27 4.90 -20.62
CA LEU A 133 -12.81 4.42 -19.35
C LEU A 133 -14.17 3.72 -19.57
N CYS A 134 -14.22 2.44 -19.24
CA CYS A 134 -15.42 1.63 -19.22
C CYS A 134 -15.82 1.33 -17.77
N VAL A 135 -17.06 1.64 -17.39
CA VAL A 135 -17.62 1.27 -16.08
C VAL A 135 -18.21 -0.13 -16.16
N LEU A 136 -17.89 -0.99 -15.19
CA LEU A 136 -18.34 -2.39 -15.12
C LEU A 136 -19.07 -2.67 -13.80
N GLN A 137 -20.26 -3.27 -13.85
CA GLN A 137 -20.93 -3.83 -12.68
C GLN A 137 -20.07 -4.96 -12.07
N LEU A 138 -19.63 -4.82 -10.82
CA LEU A 138 -18.70 -5.73 -10.15
C LEU A 138 -18.85 -5.73 -8.62
N ASP A 139 -19.85 -6.48 -8.14
CA ASP A 139 -19.91 -6.92 -6.76
C ASP A 139 -18.98 -8.12 -6.52
N VAL A 140 -17.99 -7.96 -5.63
CA VAL A 140 -17.01 -8.99 -5.24
C VAL A 140 -17.58 -10.04 -4.27
N THR A 141 -18.84 -9.94 -3.89
CA THR A 141 -19.56 -10.93 -3.07
C THR A 141 -20.55 -11.78 -3.88
N ASN A 142 -20.93 -11.34 -5.09
CA ASN A 142 -21.86 -12.05 -5.96
C ASN A 142 -21.12 -12.96 -6.95
N PRO A 143 -21.18 -14.31 -6.83
CA PRO A 143 -20.42 -15.21 -7.69
C PRO A 143 -20.72 -15.09 -9.18
N GLN A 144 -21.93 -14.65 -9.56
CA GLN A 144 -22.31 -14.48 -10.96
C GLN A 144 -21.68 -13.20 -11.54
N GLN A 145 -21.78 -12.06 -10.85
CA GLN A 145 -21.10 -10.83 -11.28
C GLN A 145 -19.57 -10.98 -11.26
N ILE A 146 -19.02 -11.71 -10.28
CA ILE A 146 -17.62 -12.13 -10.30
C ILE A 146 -17.34 -12.92 -11.58
N LYS A 147 -18.20 -13.88 -11.98
CA LYS A 147 -18.02 -14.69 -13.20
C LYS A 147 -18.09 -13.88 -14.49
N ASP A 148 -18.96 -12.88 -14.57
CA ASP A 148 -19.19 -12.08 -15.75
C ASP A 148 -18.09 -11.02 -15.92
N ALA A 149 -17.69 -10.37 -14.83
CA ALA A 149 -16.47 -9.56 -14.80
C ALA A 149 -15.22 -10.43 -15.03
N TYR A 150 -15.15 -11.63 -14.46
CA TYR A 150 -14.05 -12.59 -14.67
C TYR A 150 -13.98 -13.03 -16.13
N SER A 151 -15.07 -13.31 -16.83
CA SER A 151 -15.00 -13.66 -18.27
C SER A 151 -14.44 -12.50 -19.11
N THR A 152 -14.77 -11.26 -18.74
CA THR A 152 -14.23 -10.02 -19.33
C THR A 152 -12.75 -9.79 -18.96
N VAL A 153 -12.36 -10.17 -17.74
CA VAL A 153 -11.04 -9.89 -17.12
C VAL A 153 -10.06 -11.05 -17.27
N VAL A 154 -10.50 -12.27 -17.61
CA VAL A 154 -9.64 -13.46 -17.78
C VAL A 154 -8.69 -13.34 -18.97
N GLN A 155 -8.90 -12.36 -19.86
CA GLN A 155 -7.86 -11.95 -20.80
C GLN A 155 -6.63 -11.31 -20.10
N LYS A 156 -6.74 -10.69 -18.91
CA LYS A 156 -5.66 -9.93 -18.21
C LYS A 156 -5.76 -9.95 -16.64
N VAL A 157 -4.70 -10.49 -15.98
CA VAL A 157 -4.58 -11.03 -14.59
C VAL A 157 -4.68 -10.04 -13.38
N GLN A 158 -4.69 -10.55 -12.11
CA GLN A 158 -5.13 -9.90 -10.84
C GLN A 158 -4.08 -9.81 -9.65
N ASN A 159 -4.49 -9.64 -8.36
CA ASN A 159 -4.02 -8.54 -7.45
C ASN A 159 -3.89 -8.79 -5.88
N ARG A 160 -3.43 -7.76 -5.07
CA ARG A 160 -3.77 -7.33 -3.61
C ARG A 160 -2.86 -7.64 -2.32
N GLY A 161 -3.11 -7.01 -1.11
CA GLY A 161 -2.22 -6.90 0.13
C GLY A 161 -2.84 -6.89 1.61
N GLU A 162 -2.17 -6.35 2.69
CA GLU A 162 -1.80 -7.10 3.97
C GLU A 162 -2.27 -6.83 5.46
N ILE A 163 -2.09 -5.65 6.09
CA ILE A 163 -1.77 -5.49 7.57
C ILE A 163 -2.89 -5.84 8.63
N PRO A 164 -2.57 -6.38 9.85
CA PRO A 164 -3.55 -6.57 10.96
C PRO A 164 -3.86 -5.35 11.85
N LEU A 165 -5.12 -5.24 12.30
CA LEU A 165 -5.72 -4.14 13.07
C LEU A 165 -6.73 -4.66 14.14
N LEU A 166 -6.60 -4.20 15.39
CA LEU A 166 -7.52 -4.55 16.49
C LEU A 166 -8.94 -4.02 16.26
N LYS A 167 -9.94 -4.76 16.77
CA LYS A 167 -11.39 -4.59 16.50
C LYS A 167 -11.80 -4.65 15.02
N LEU A 168 -10.86 -4.86 14.11
CA LEU A 168 -11.06 -5.08 12.67
C LEU A 168 -10.59 -6.48 12.28
N ALA A 169 -10.87 -7.50 13.10
CA ALA A 169 -10.31 -8.85 12.95
C ALA A 169 -10.68 -9.49 11.59
N SER A 170 -11.93 -9.43 11.17
CA SER A 170 -12.39 -9.95 9.87
C SER A 170 -11.69 -9.26 8.69
N TYR A 171 -11.59 -7.93 8.73
CA TYR A 171 -10.86 -7.12 7.75
C TYR A 171 -9.38 -7.51 7.72
N SER A 172 -8.74 -7.58 8.88
CA SER A 172 -7.33 -7.89 9.09
C SER A 172 -6.94 -9.27 8.57
N SER A 173 -7.68 -10.31 8.95
CA SER A 173 -7.47 -11.68 8.46
C SER A 173 -7.62 -11.74 6.94
N SER A 174 -8.59 -11.00 6.39
CA SER A 174 -8.81 -10.90 4.94
C SER A 174 -7.67 -10.18 4.21
N LYS A 175 -6.95 -9.25 4.86
CA LYS A 175 -5.75 -8.62 4.28
C LYS A 175 -4.51 -9.53 4.45
N ALA A 176 -4.34 -10.18 5.59
CA ALA A 176 -3.19 -11.05 5.84
C ALA A 176 -3.15 -12.23 4.84
N ALA A 177 -4.26 -12.97 4.71
CA ALA A 177 -4.39 -14.10 3.79
C ALA A 177 -4.07 -13.72 2.33
N LEU A 178 -4.53 -12.53 1.94
CA LEU A 178 -4.41 -11.96 0.61
C LEU A 178 -2.97 -11.64 0.21
N THR A 179 -2.05 -11.46 1.16
CA THR A 179 -0.64 -11.18 0.85
C THR A 179 0.21 -12.43 0.83
N MET A 180 -0.13 -13.42 1.65
CA MET A 180 0.37 -14.77 1.45
C MET A 180 0.01 -15.24 0.03
N PHE A 181 -1.25 -15.05 -0.38
CA PHE A 181 -1.69 -15.31 -1.75
C PHE A 181 -0.89 -14.51 -2.79
N SER A 182 -0.74 -13.19 -2.67
CA SER A 182 0.06 -12.40 -3.63
C SER A 182 1.55 -12.74 -3.62
N ALA A 183 2.12 -13.20 -2.50
CA ALA A 183 3.51 -13.66 -2.43
C ALA A 183 3.71 -15.02 -3.12
N ILE A 184 2.72 -15.91 -3.04
CA ILE A 184 2.65 -17.16 -3.82
C ILE A 184 2.50 -16.82 -5.31
N MET A 185 1.49 -16.03 -5.67
CA MET A 185 1.23 -15.61 -7.06
C MET A 185 2.44 -14.92 -7.70
N ARG A 186 3.19 -14.08 -6.96
CA ARG A 186 4.43 -13.49 -7.47
C ARG A 186 5.47 -14.54 -7.87
N GLN A 187 5.59 -15.62 -7.11
CA GLN A 187 6.52 -16.72 -7.39
C GLN A 187 6.00 -17.59 -8.54
N GLU A 188 4.75 -18.04 -8.46
CA GLU A 188 4.14 -18.90 -9.48
C GLU A 188 4.05 -18.23 -10.86
N LEU A 189 3.69 -16.95 -10.89
CA LEU A 189 3.51 -16.19 -12.13
C LEU A 189 4.83 -15.69 -12.75
N SER A 190 5.93 -15.68 -11.99
CA SER A 190 7.23 -15.12 -12.43
C SER A 190 7.75 -15.74 -13.73
N LYS A 191 7.51 -17.03 -13.94
CA LYS A 191 7.93 -17.80 -15.14
C LYS A 191 7.23 -17.39 -16.44
N TRP A 192 6.17 -16.57 -16.36
CA TRP A 192 5.49 -15.96 -17.51
C TRP A 192 5.70 -14.43 -17.55
N GLU A 193 6.73 -13.92 -16.85
CA GLU A 193 7.09 -12.50 -16.74
C GLU A 193 5.99 -11.57 -16.16
N VAL A 194 4.93 -12.14 -15.61
CA VAL A 194 3.85 -11.39 -14.95
C VAL A 194 4.31 -10.93 -13.57
N LYS A 195 4.30 -9.61 -13.35
CA LYS A 195 4.85 -8.96 -12.15
C LYS A 195 3.73 -8.67 -11.15
N VAL A 196 3.92 -9.06 -9.90
CA VAL A 196 2.94 -8.88 -8.81
C VAL A 196 3.49 -7.95 -7.73
N SER A 197 2.90 -6.76 -7.65
CA SER A 197 3.19 -5.71 -6.67
C SER A 197 2.01 -5.53 -5.73
N THR A 198 2.27 -5.35 -4.43
CA THR A 198 1.23 -5.03 -3.45
C THR A 198 1.34 -3.56 -3.04
N ILE A 199 0.21 -2.91 -2.78
CA ILE A 199 0.14 -1.49 -2.41
C ILE A 199 -0.69 -1.39 -1.13
N GLN A 200 -0.06 -0.93 -0.05
CA GLN A 200 -0.58 -0.92 1.30
C GLN A 200 -0.67 0.52 1.81
N PRO A 201 -1.78 1.24 1.50
CA PRO A 201 -1.94 2.61 1.94
C PRO A 201 -2.14 2.71 3.46
N GLY A 202 -1.67 3.82 4.03
CA GLY A 202 -2.05 4.27 5.38
C GLY A 202 -3.47 4.84 5.44
N GLY A 203 -3.75 5.64 6.47
CA GLY A 203 -5.02 6.36 6.60
C GLY A 203 -5.13 7.53 5.62
N PHE A 204 -6.12 7.48 4.72
CA PHE A 204 -6.52 8.62 3.88
C PHE A 204 -8.04 8.80 3.88
N LYS A 205 -8.48 10.06 3.75
CA LYS A 205 -9.90 10.44 3.80
C LYS A 205 -10.60 9.95 2.55
N THR A 206 -11.36 8.87 2.74
CA THR A 206 -12.22 8.23 1.74
C THR A 206 -13.54 7.85 2.41
N ASN A 207 -14.58 7.57 1.63
CA ASN A 207 -15.89 7.20 2.19
C ASN A 207 -15.95 5.74 2.72
N ILE A 208 -14.80 5.09 2.94
CA ILE A 208 -14.71 3.67 3.32
C ILE A 208 -15.32 3.35 4.69
N THR A 209 -15.39 4.34 5.58
CA THR A 209 -16.06 4.25 6.90
C THR A 209 -17.54 4.62 6.86
N GLY A 210 -18.09 4.98 5.69
CA GLY A 210 -19.43 5.56 5.54
C GLY A 210 -19.55 6.99 6.06
N THR A 211 -20.72 7.59 5.85
CA THR A 211 -21.11 8.90 6.42
C THR A 211 -21.56 8.76 7.89
N SER A 212 -21.65 9.87 8.65
CA SER A 212 -22.20 9.82 10.03
C SER A 212 -23.62 9.24 10.06
N GLU A 213 -24.45 9.61 9.08
CA GLU A 213 -25.83 9.13 8.94
C GLU A 213 -25.88 7.61 8.64
N MET A 214 -24.98 7.09 7.80
CA MET A 214 -24.85 5.65 7.56
C MET A 214 -24.42 4.90 8.82
N LEU A 215 -23.48 5.47 9.59
CA LEU A 215 -23.03 4.90 10.85
C LEU A 215 -24.12 4.93 11.92
N GLU A 216 -24.91 6.01 12.01
CA GLU A 216 -26.07 6.13 12.92
C GLU A 216 -27.18 5.14 12.56
N LYS A 217 -27.46 4.97 11.26
CA LYS A 217 -28.42 3.97 10.81
C LYS A 217 -27.96 2.55 11.14
N LEU A 218 -26.69 2.24 10.89
CA LEU A 218 -26.09 0.92 11.20
C LEU A 218 -26.06 0.66 12.71
N GLU A 219 -25.71 1.67 13.51
CA GLU A 219 -25.71 1.61 14.98
C GLU A 219 -27.11 1.31 15.52
N LYS A 220 -28.13 2.01 15.03
CA LYS A 220 -29.53 1.75 15.40
C LYS A 220 -29.97 0.35 14.97
N ASP A 221 -29.73 -0.02 13.71
CA ASP A 221 -30.14 -1.31 13.15
C ASP A 221 -29.50 -2.50 13.89
N LEU A 222 -28.23 -2.37 14.30
CA LEU A 222 -27.54 -3.34 15.14
C LEU A 222 -28.14 -3.45 16.53
N LEU A 223 -28.55 -2.33 17.15
CA LEU A 223 -29.13 -2.33 18.50
C LEU A 223 -30.58 -2.83 18.52
N ASP A 224 -31.38 -2.49 17.50
CA ASP A 224 -32.78 -2.90 17.37
C ASP A 224 -32.91 -4.41 17.06
N HIS A 225 -31.90 -5.04 16.46
CA HIS A 225 -31.88 -6.46 16.08
C HIS A 225 -30.87 -7.32 16.86
N LEU A 226 -30.19 -6.79 17.89
CA LEU A 226 -29.25 -7.57 18.68
C LEU A 226 -29.98 -8.66 19.48
N ASN A 227 -29.40 -9.87 19.57
CA ASN A 227 -29.88 -10.86 20.54
C ASN A 227 -29.73 -10.28 21.96
N PRO A 228 -30.79 -10.26 22.80
CA PRO A 228 -30.72 -9.85 24.20
C PRO A 228 -29.55 -10.44 24.97
N ASP A 229 -29.22 -11.72 24.77
CA ASP A 229 -28.09 -12.38 25.43
C ASP A 229 -26.75 -11.68 25.13
N VAL A 230 -26.55 -11.27 23.87
CA VAL A 230 -25.34 -10.58 23.41
C VAL A 230 -25.34 -9.12 23.90
N GLN A 231 -26.51 -8.50 24.02
CA GLN A 231 -26.66 -7.15 24.54
C GLN A 231 -26.33 -7.08 26.03
N GLU A 232 -26.76 -8.08 26.80
CA GLU A 232 -26.38 -8.26 28.21
C GLU A 232 -24.89 -8.57 28.34
N GLU A 233 -24.37 -9.50 27.54
CA GLU A 233 -22.98 -9.95 27.62
C GLU A 233 -21.96 -8.83 27.33
N TYR A 234 -22.13 -8.12 26.22
CA TYR A 234 -21.17 -7.11 25.77
C TYR A 234 -21.47 -5.73 26.34
N GLY A 235 -22.75 -5.38 26.49
CA GLY A 235 -23.18 -4.04 26.86
C GLY A 235 -23.22 -3.06 25.68
N GLN A 236 -24.22 -2.19 25.70
CA GLN A 236 -24.39 -1.14 24.68
C GLN A 236 -23.18 -0.19 24.61
N ASP A 237 -22.55 0.10 25.75
CA ASP A 237 -21.33 0.91 25.88
C ASP A 237 -20.13 0.32 25.12
N TYR A 238 -19.96 -1.01 25.11
CA TYR A 238 -18.92 -1.69 24.33
C TYR A 238 -19.16 -1.55 22.81
N ILE A 239 -20.43 -1.65 22.38
CA ILE A 239 -20.85 -1.49 20.97
C ILE A 239 -20.64 -0.04 20.52
N LEU A 240 -21.10 0.93 21.31
CA LEU A 240 -20.92 2.36 21.03
C LEU A 240 -19.44 2.79 21.04
N ALA A 241 -18.58 2.11 21.80
CA ALA A 241 -17.13 2.33 21.73
C ALA A 241 -16.53 1.99 20.36
N TYR A 242 -17.18 1.15 19.55
CA TYR A 242 -16.77 0.87 18.17
C TYR A 242 -16.86 2.10 17.27
N ARG A 243 -17.91 2.93 17.43
CA ARG A 243 -18.09 4.18 16.69
C ARG A 243 -16.90 5.13 16.85
N ARG A 244 -16.39 5.28 18.08
CA ARG A 244 -15.23 6.14 18.40
C ARG A 244 -13.96 5.72 17.65
N ILE A 245 -13.83 4.43 17.35
CA ILE A 245 -12.68 3.87 16.65
C ILE A 245 -12.79 4.17 15.15
N LEU A 246 -13.96 3.93 14.56
CA LEU A 246 -14.24 4.28 13.16
C LEU A 246 -14.10 5.79 12.90
N THR A 247 -14.56 6.66 13.81
CA THR A 247 -14.37 8.11 13.66
C THR A 247 -12.92 8.53 13.90
N SER A 248 -12.15 7.88 14.78
CA SER A 248 -10.72 8.16 14.96
C SER A 248 -9.91 7.94 13.68
N PHE A 249 -10.24 6.92 12.88
CA PHE A 249 -9.60 6.69 11.58
C PHE A 249 -9.81 7.87 10.61
N SER A 250 -10.96 8.54 10.62
CA SER A 250 -11.22 9.69 9.72
C SER A 250 -10.46 10.96 10.13
N VAL A 251 -10.20 11.13 11.43
CA VAL A 251 -9.44 12.27 11.99
C VAL A 251 -7.95 12.18 11.63
N HIS A 252 -7.34 11.00 11.80
CA HIS A 252 -5.91 10.77 11.55
C HIS A 252 -5.56 10.51 10.08
N SER A 253 -6.54 10.58 9.18
CA SER A 253 -6.38 10.30 7.76
C SER A 253 -5.92 11.53 6.96
N SER A 254 -4.97 11.35 6.04
CA SER A 254 -4.56 12.39 5.07
C SER A 254 -5.68 12.71 4.08
N SER A 255 -5.91 13.99 3.78
CA SER A 255 -6.77 14.39 2.66
C SER A 255 -6.09 14.30 1.30
N ASP A 256 -4.76 14.37 1.24
CA ASP A 256 -4.01 14.22 -0.01
C ASP A 256 -3.77 12.74 -0.32
N ILE A 257 -4.43 12.25 -1.37
CA ILE A 257 -4.31 10.88 -1.90
C ILE A 257 -3.19 10.74 -2.95
N SER A 258 -2.53 11.83 -3.34
CA SER A 258 -1.49 11.82 -4.39
C SER A 258 -0.39 10.77 -4.19
N PRO A 259 0.12 10.50 -2.96
CA PRO A 259 1.10 9.43 -2.75
C PRO A 259 0.61 8.05 -3.22
N VAL A 260 -0.66 7.73 -3.01
CA VAL A 260 -1.27 6.45 -3.44
C VAL A 260 -1.32 6.38 -4.97
N LEU A 261 -1.73 7.46 -5.62
CA LEU A 261 -1.80 7.55 -7.09
C LEU A 261 -0.41 7.44 -7.74
N LEU A 262 0.61 8.05 -7.14
CA LEU A 262 1.99 8.01 -7.61
C LEU A 262 2.61 6.61 -7.48
N ASP A 263 2.38 5.92 -6.35
CA ASP A 263 2.84 4.55 -6.13
C ASP A 263 2.16 3.55 -7.07
N ILE A 264 0.84 3.68 -7.29
CA ILE A 264 0.12 2.85 -8.27
C ILE A 264 0.65 3.09 -9.68
N ARG A 265 0.85 4.36 -10.08
CA ARG A 265 1.46 4.71 -11.36
C ARG A 265 2.85 4.09 -11.52
N HIS A 266 3.66 4.08 -10.47
CA HIS A 266 4.97 3.42 -10.51
C HIS A 266 4.81 1.90 -10.65
N ALA A 267 3.89 1.26 -9.93
CA ALA A 267 3.69 -0.19 -9.97
C ALA A 267 3.27 -0.70 -11.37
N ILE A 268 2.36 0.01 -12.05
CA ILE A 268 1.84 -0.39 -13.38
C ILE A 268 2.72 0.05 -14.55
N SER A 269 3.51 1.12 -14.36
CA SER A 269 4.30 1.72 -15.45
C SER A 269 5.77 1.32 -15.42
N ALA A 270 6.37 1.08 -14.25
CA ALA A 270 7.81 0.82 -14.18
C ALA A 270 8.23 -0.47 -14.86
N LYS A 271 9.42 -0.45 -15.46
CA LYS A 271 10.06 -1.64 -16.02
C LYS A 271 10.35 -2.71 -14.95
N SER A 272 10.73 -2.28 -13.75
CA SER A 272 10.96 -3.12 -12.57
C SER A 272 10.27 -2.49 -11.36
N PRO A 273 8.96 -2.75 -11.15
CA PRO A 273 8.22 -2.23 -10.00
C PRO A 273 8.66 -2.92 -8.71
N LEU A 274 8.45 -2.25 -7.58
CA LEU A 274 8.68 -2.81 -6.25
C LEU A 274 7.64 -3.91 -5.95
N THR A 275 8.00 -4.88 -5.11
CA THR A 275 7.08 -5.94 -4.67
C THR A 275 6.05 -5.44 -3.66
N LEU A 276 6.37 -4.35 -2.95
CA LEU A 276 5.54 -3.70 -1.93
C LEU A 276 5.71 -2.17 -2.03
N TYR A 277 4.59 -1.45 -2.02
CA TYR A 277 4.50 0.01 -1.87
C TYR A 277 3.69 0.34 -0.62
N THR A 278 4.06 1.40 0.10
CA THR A 278 3.45 1.74 1.39
C THR A 278 3.12 3.24 1.47
N PRO A 279 2.23 3.76 0.60
CA PRO A 279 1.95 5.19 0.53
C PRO A 279 1.23 5.67 1.78
N GLY A 280 1.78 6.68 2.44
CA GLY A 280 1.15 7.36 3.59
C GLY A 280 2.18 7.88 4.60
N PRO A 281 1.88 8.99 5.31
CA PRO A 281 2.76 9.49 6.36
C PRO A 281 3.00 8.44 7.44
N GLY A 282 4.26 8.07 7.66
CA GLY A 282 4.65 7.09 8.68
C GLY A 282 4.26 5.63 8.41
N THR A 283 3.53 5.30 7.34
CA THR A 283 3.05 3.93 7.06
C THR A 283 4.18 2.91 6.95
N TYR A 284 5.26 3.26 6.23
CA TYR A 284 6.47 2.44 6.15
C TYR A 284 7.13 2.23 7.52
N LEU A 285 7.23 3.29 8.34
CA LEU A 285 7.83 3.22 9.67
C LEU A 285 6.98 2.37 10.62
N TRP A 286 5.66 2.41 10.51
CA TRP A 286 4.73 1.57 11.27
C TRP A 286 4.84 0.09 10.88
N LEU A 287 4.99 -0.20 9.58
CA LEU A 287 5.28 -1.54 9.06
C LEU A 287 6.62 -2.07 9.59
N CYS A 288 7.69 -1.26 9.54
CA CYS A 288 8.97 -1.62 10.13
C CYS A 288 8.84 -1.85 11.65
N PHE A 289 8.10 -1.01 12.36
CA PHE A 289 7.87 -1.18 13.79
C PHE A 289 7.14 -2.50 14.09
N PHE A 290 6.10 -2.86 13.33
CA PHE A 290 5.45 -4.16 13.44
C PHE A 290 6.40 -5.33 13.20
N TYR A 291 7.20 -5.28 12.14
CA TYR A 291 8.06 -6.40 11.73
C TYR A 291 9.30 -6.58 12.63
N PHE A 292 9.84 -5.49 13.18
CA PHE A 292 11.09 -5.53 13.97
C PHE A 292 10.90 -5.42 15.49
N SER A 293 9.72 -5.06 15.99
CA SER A 293 9.48 -5.04 17.45
C SER A 293 8.99 -6.40 17.97
N PRO A 294 9.41 -6.81 19.18
CA PRO A 294 8.81 -7.96 19.87
C PRO A 294 7.30 -7.79 20.03
N THR A 295 6.53 -8.87 19.81
CA THR A 295 5.05 -8.84 19.78
C THR A 295 4.42 -8.11 20.96
N GLY A 296 4.88 -8.36 22.19
CA GLY A 296 4.35 -7.68 23.38
C GLY A 296 4.59 -6.17 23.41
N ILE A 297 5.65 -5.68 22.77
CA ILE A 297 5.91 -4.24 22.60
C ILE A 297 4.96 -3.68 21.53
N PHE A 298 4.82 -4.34 20.38
CA PHE A 298 3.85 -3.94 19.36
C PHE A 298 2.43 -3.86 19.93
N ASP A 299 1.98 -4.90 20.62
CA ASP A 299 0.64 -4.97 21.22
C ASP A 299 0.39 -3.87 22.25
N TYR A 300 1.39 -3.53 23.07
CA TYR A 300 1.31 -2.41 24.01
C TYR A 300 1.10 -1.07 23.29
N PHE A 301 1.91 -0.79 22.26
CA PHE A 301 1.79 0.45 21.49
C PHE A 301 0.52 0.49 20.64
N ASN A 302 0.06 -0.63 20.08
CA ASN A 302 -1.19 -0.73 19.31
C ASN A 302 -2.42 -0.46 20.21
N LYS A 303 -2.45 -1.03 21.43
CA LYS A 303 -3.46 -0.73 22.46
C LYS A 303 -3.52 0.76 22.82
N LYS A 304 -2.34 1.36 23.04
CA LYS A 304 -2.20 2.76 23.47
C LYS A 304 -2.51 3.77 22.35
N PHE A 305 -2.06 3.50 21.12
CA PHE A 305 -2.25 4.39 19.97
C PHE A 305 -3.73 4.59 19.61
N LEU A 306 -4.55 3.54 19.77
CA LEU A 306 -5.98 3.56 19.48
C LEU A 306 -6.85 3.82 20.73
N ASN A 307 -6.21 4.23 21.85
CA ASN A 307 -6.84 4.64 23.10
C ASN A 307 -7.87 3.61 23.64
N PHE A 308 -7.51 2.32 23.60
CA PHE A 308 -8.46 1.21 23.73
C PHE A 308 -8.84 0.81 25.17
N ASP A 309 -8.19 1.33 26.22
CA ASP A 309 -8.29 0.84 27.61
C ASP A 309 -9.68 0.95 28.29
N VAL A 310 -10.72 1.42 27.59
CA VAL A 310 -11.95 1.90 28.23
C VAL A 310 -13.08 0.87 28.34
N ASN A 311 -13.18 -0.14 27.46
CA ASN A 311 -14.36 -1.03 27.44
C ASN A 311 -14.01 -2.51 27.24
N ILE A 312 -14.20 -3.30 28.31
CA ILE A 312 -14.19 -4.77 28.35
C ILE A 312 -15.67 -5.23 28.30
N PRO A 313 -16.04 -6.36 27.67
CA PRO A 313 -17.41 -6.90 27.74
C PRO A 313 -17.89 -7.04 29.19
N ARG A 314 -19.17 -6.75 29.45
CA ARG A 314 -19.72 -6.68 30.82
C ARG A 314 -19.54 -7.98 31.61
N THR A 315 -19.71 -9.14 30.98
CA THR A 315 -19.48 -10.45 31.63
C THR A 315 -18.03 -10.68 32.07
N LEU A 316 -17.07 -10.00 31.43
CA LEU A 316 -15.64 -10.08 31.76
C LEU A 316 -15.20 -8.96 32.72
N SER A 317 -16.00 -7.92 32.93
CA SER A 317 -15.78 -6.89 33.96
C SER A 317 -16.42 -7.24 35.31
N MET A 318 -17.41 -8.15 35.32
CA MET A 318 -18.07 -8.67 36.52
C MET A 318 -17.14 -9.60 37.33
N PRO A 319 -16.92 -9.35 38.64
CA PRO A 319 -16.17 -10.28 39.48
C PRO A 319 -16.93 -11.60 39.66
N LYS A 320 -16.44 -12.69 39.05
CA LYS A 320 -17.10 -14.02 39.06
C LYS A 320 -17.41 -14.60 40.46
N TRP A 321 -16.82 -14.07 41.52
CA TRP A 321 -16.96 -14.60 42.89
C TRP A 321 -18.31 -14.33 43.58
N LYS A 322 -19.22 -13.55 42.98
CA LYS A 322 -20.50 -13.16 43.63
C LYS A 322 -21.74 -13.95 43.21
N ASN A 323 -21.68 -14.80 42.18
CA ASN A 323 -22.87 -15.46 41.62
C ASN A 323 -22.92 -16.99 41.81
N GLU A 324 -22.02 -17.58 42.60
CA GLU A 324 -22.02 -19.04 42.90
C GLU A 324 -22.23 -19.35 44.40
N VAL A 325 -22.63 -18.35 45.22
CA VAL A 325 -22.99 -18.55 46.63
C VAL A 325 -24.23 -17.73 47.04
N MET A 326 -25.39 -18.13 46.51
CA MET A 326 -26.71 -17.97 47.15
C MET A 326 -27.68 -19.03 46.61
#